data_AF-A0AA51UFB2-F1
#
_entry.id   AF-A0AA51UFB2-F1
#
_cell.length_a   1.000
_cell.length_b   1.000
_cell.length_c   1.000
_cell.angle_alpha   90.00
_cell.angle_beta   90.00
_cell.angle_gamma   90.00
#
_symmetry.space_group_name_H-M   'P 1'
#
loop_
_entity.id
_entity.type
_entity.pdbx_description
1 polymer ?
#
loop_
_entity_poly.entity_id
_entity_poly.type
_entity_poly.pdbx_seq_one_letter_code
_entity_poly.pdbx_strand_id
1 'polypeptide(L)'
;MEEKRYPKGHFIAIGMVIGIPLGIPIGLLLGMIAIGPAIGVAIGVGIGTYLEKKHNPHPLPMTVEEEKQRKKILLALGGIFLLGILAFIALLIMVGNV
;
A
#
# COMPACT_ATOMS: atom_id res chain seq x y z
N MET A 1 -15.80 -30.34 -1.60
CA MET A 1 -15.58 -29.15 -0.74
C MET A 1 -15.50 -27.97 -1.69
N GLU A 2 -16.38 -26.98 -1.58
CA GLU A 2 -16.27 -25.78 -2.42
C GLU A 2 -14.93 -25.08 -2.15
N GLU A 3 -14.19 -24.76 -3.20
CA GLU A 3 -12.95 -24.02 -3.10
C GLU A 3 -13.28 -22.59 -2.64
N LYS A 4 -12.78 -22.18 -1.46
CA LYS A 4 -13.00 -20.81 -0.95
C LYS A 4 -12.37 -19.81 -1.92
N ARG A 5 -13.20 -18.99 -2.58
CA ARG A 5 -12.78 -17.92 -3.49
C ARG A 5 -12.69 -16.58 -2.76
N TYR A 6 -11.73 -15.75 -3.14
CA TYR A 6 -11.54 -14.43 -2.56
C TYR A 6 -11.66 -13.32 -3.61
N PRO A 7 -12.04 -12.09 -3.22
CA PRO A 7 -11.99 -10.94 -4.12
C PRO A 7 -10.58 -10.68 -4.64
N LYS A 8 -10.48 -10.16 -5.87
CA LYS A 8 -9.20 -9.81 -6.47
C LYS A 8 -8.41 -8.84 -5.57
N GLY A 9 -7.18 -9.22 -5.25
CA GLY A 9 -6.26 -8.40 -4.44
C GLY A 9 -6.35 -8.67 -2.93
N HIS A 10 -7.12 -9.67 -2.52
CA HIS A 10 -7.16 -10.13 -1.13
C HIS A 10 -5.77 -10.51 -0.61
N PHE A 11 -5.02 -11.32 -1.36
CA PHE A 11 -3.68 -11.75 -0.95
C PHE A 11 -2.64 -10.64 -1.12
N ILE A 12 -2.87 -9.70 -2.04
CA ILE A 12 -2.05 -8.48 -2.14
C ILE A 12 -2.17 -7.66 -0.84
N ALA A 13 -3.38 -7.50 -0.31
CA ALA A 13 -3.59 -6.80 0.97
C ALA A 13 -2.86 -7.50 2.13
N ILE A 14 -2.95 -8.83 2.21
CA ILE A 14 -2.21 -9.62 3.19
C ILE A 14 -0.70 -9.41 3.04
N GLY A 15 -0.19 -9.48 1.81
CA GLY A 15 1.20 -9.22 1.50
C GLY A 15 1.64 -7.84 1.98
N MET A 16 0.86 -6.78 1.74
CA MET A 16 1.18 -5.42 2.22
C MET A 16 1.22 -5.32 3.75
N VAL A 17 0.28 -5.97 4.46
CA VAL A 17 0.25 -5.99 5.93
C VAL A 17 1.50 -6.67 6.51
N ILE A 18 2.07 -7.64 5.80
CA ILE A 18 3.34 -8.28 6.19
C ILE A 18 4.53 -7.42 5.78
N GLY A 19 4.53 -6.92 4.55
CA GLY A 19 5.67 -6.24 3.95
C GLY A 19 5.99 -4.89 4.59
N ILE A 20 5.00 -4.03 4.83
CA ILE A 20 5.23 -2.68 5.37
C ILE A 20 5.95 -2.74 6.74
N PRO A 21 5.49 -3.53 7.73
CA PRO A 21 6.20 -3.69 9.00
C PRO A 21 7.63 -4.23 8.86
N LEU A 22 7.90 -5.09 7.87
CA LEU A 22 9.25 -5.60 7.59
C LEU A 22 10.15 -4.53 6.96
N GLY A 23 9.58 -3.62 6.17
CA GLY A 23 10.33 -2.55 5.54
C GLY A 23 10.93 -1.55 6.53
N ILE A 24 10.22 -1.23 7.62
CA ILE A 24 10.65 -0.27 8.64
C ILE A 24 12.03 -0.63 9.25
N PRO A 25 12.25 -1.84 9.82
CA PRO A 25 13.55 -2.20 10.39
C PRO A 25 14.63 -2.29 9.31
N ILE A 26 14.31 -2.66 8.07
CA ILE A 26 15.28 -2.66 6.96
C ILE A 26 15.73 -1.22 6.66
N GLY A 27 14.80 -0.28 6.54
CA GLY A 27 15.13 1.14 6.35
C GLY A 27 15.98 1.69 7.49
N LEU A 28 15.71 1.27 8.73
CA LEU A 28 16.50 1.65 9.90
C LEU A 28 17.94 1.10 9.81
N LEU A 29 18.10 -0.19 9.47
CA LEU A 29 19.41 -0.84 9.31
C LEU A 29 20.26 -0.19 8.21
N LEU A 30 19.62 0.28 7.14
CA LEU A 30 20.29 0.98 6.04
C LEU A 30 20.61 2.44 6.36
N GLY A 31 20.20 2.96 7.53
CA GLY A 31 20.31 4.39 7.86
C GLY A 31 19.38 5.29 7.02
N MET A 32 18.45 4.69 6.26
CA MET A 32 17.54 5.37 5.33
C MET A 32 16.09 5.10 5.76
N ILE A 33 15.72 5.60 6.94
CA ILE A 33 14.42 5.34 7.58
C ILE A 33 13.25 5.69 6.65
N ALA A 34 13.37 6.76 5.87
CA ALA A 34 12.35 7.20 4.91
C ALA A 34 12.07 6.18 3.78
N ILE A 35 13.04 5.32 3.44
CA ILE A 35 12.90 4.32 2.37
C ILE A 35 12.32 3.00 2.91
N GLY A 36 12.39 2.77 4.22
CA GLY A 36 11.86 1.56 4.87
C GLY A 36 10.44 1.20 4.42
N PRO A 37 9.45 2.10 4.51
CA PRO A 37 8.09 1.84 4.04
C PRO A 37 8.03 1.43 2.55
N ALA A 38 8.84 2.05 1.69
CA ALA A 38 8.86 1.74 0.26
C ALA A 38 9.40 0.34 -0.02
N ILE A 39 10.46 -0.07 0.69
CA ILE A 39 10.99 -1.44 0.65
C ILE A 39 9.90 -2.42 1.12
N GLY A 40 9.22 -2.08 2.21
CA GLY A 40 8.15 -2.91 2.75
C GLY A 40 6.99 -3.09 1.77
N VAL A 41 6.58 -2.04 1.07
CA VAL A 41 5.58 -2.13 0.00
C VAL A 41 6.05 -3.06 -1.12
N ALA A 42 7.30 -2.93 -1.58
CA ALA A 42 7.84 -3.78 -2.64
C ALA A 42 7.83 -5.28 -2.25
N ILE A 43 8.29 -5.58 -1.03
CA ILE A 43 8.25 -6.95 -0.47
C ILE A 43 6.80 -7.44 -0.38
N GLY A 44 5.91 -6.62 0.19
CA GLY A 44 4.53 -6.99 0.42
C GLY A 44 3.75 -7.25 -0.87
N VAL A 45 3.94 -6.41 -1.90
CA VAL A 45 3.35 -6.61 -3.23
C VAL A 45 3.90 -7.89 -3.87
N GLY A 46 5.20 -8.16 -3.73
CA GLY A 46 5.82 -9.39 -4.24
C GLY A 46 5.21 -10.65 -3.62
N ILE A 47 5.17 -10.71 -2.28
CA ILE A 47 4.56 -11.82 -1.53
C ILE A 47 3.08 -11.97 -1.90
N GLY A 48 2.34 -10.88 -1.86
CA GLY A 48 0.90 -10.89 -2.09
C GLY A 48 0.53 -11.30 -3.51
N THR A 49 1.30 -10.87 -4.52
CA THR A 49 1.11 -11.28 -5.92
C THR A 49 1.39 -12.76 -6.12
N TYR A 50 2.44 -13.28 -5.49
CA TYR A 50 2.74 -14.71 -5.51
C TYR A 50 1.60 -15.54 -4.90
N LEU A 51 1.11 -15.12 -3.73
CA LEU A 51 0.00 -15.79 -3.04
C LEU A 51 -1.31 -15.69 -3.83
N GLU A 52 -1.63 -14.53 -4.41
CA GLU A 52 -2.82 -14.34 -5.25
C GLU A 52 -2.81 -15.30 -6.44
N LYS A 53 -1.67 -15.41 -7.13
CA LYS A 53 -1.53 -16.32 -8.28
C LYS A 53 -1.64 -17.80 -7.88
N LYS A 54 -1.16 -18.15 -6.69
CA LYS A 54 -1.12 -19.54 -6.20
C LYS A 54 -2.42 -19.99 -5.57
N HIS A 55 -3.11 -19.10 -4.86
CA HIS A 55 -4.26 -19.43 -4.01
C HIS A 55 -5.58 -18.77 -4.44
N ASN A 56 -5.56 -17.89 -5.44
CA ASN A 56 -6.76 -17.25 -5.98
C ASN A 56 -6.77 -17.22 -7.52
N PRO A 57 -6.68 -18.39 -8.20
CA PRO A 57 -6.64 -18.44 -9.66
C PRO A 57 -7.92 -17.91 -10.33
N HIS A 58 -9.06 -17.99 -9.64
CA HIS A 58 -10.37 -17.54 -10.11
C HIS A 58 -10.99 -16.54 -9.12
N PRO A 59 -10.48 -15.31 -9.05
CA PRO A 59 -10.94 -14.31 -8.09
C PRO A 59 -12.39 -13.89 -8.35
N LEU A 60 -13.10 -13.51 -7.30
CA LEU A 60 -14.43 -12.92 -7.45
C LEU A 60 -14.32 -11.59 -8.20
N PRO A 61 -15.18 -11.35 -9.22
CA PRO A 61 -15.19 -10.07 -9.92
C PRO A 61 -15.64 -8.96 -8.97
N MET A 62 -15.05 -7.78 -9.12
CA MET A 62 -15.55 -6.59 -8.44
C MET A 62 -16.83 -6.11 -9.12
N THR A 63 -17.80 -5.67 -8.33
CA THR A 63 -18.98 -5.00 -8.85
C THR A 63 -18.61 -3.58 -9.34
N VAL A 64 -19.39 -3.05 -10.28
CA VAL A 64 -19.18 -1.68 -10.82
C VAL A 64 -19.30 -0.61 -9.72
N GLU A 65 -20.14 -0.88 -8.72
CA GLU A 65 -20.35 -0.02 -7.56
C GLU A 65 -19.11 0.02 -6.65
N GLU A 66 -18.54 -1.14 -6.33
CA GLU A 66 -17.30 -1.26 -5.56
C GLU A 66 -16.12 -0.61 -6.28
N GLU A 67 -16.02 -0.75 -7.61
CA GLU A 67 -14.93 -0.12 -8.37
C GLU A 67 -15.00 1.40 -8.31
N LYS A 68 -16.20 1.98 -8.43
CA LYS A 68 -16.42 3.42 -8.29
C LYS A 68 -16.08 3.89 -6.87
N GLN A 69 -16.50 3.15 -5.85
CA GLN A 69 -16.15 3.47 -4.46
C GLN A 69 -14.64 3.41 -4.23
N ARG A 70 -13.97 2.35 -4.70
CA ARG A 70 -12.52 2.18 -4.61
C ARG A 70 -11.77 3.33 -5.29
N LYS A 71 -12.20 3.75 -6.49
CA LYS A 71 -11.63 4.91 -7.18
C LYS A 71 -11.80 6.20 -6.38
N LYS A 72 -12.98 6.44 -5.80
CA LYS A 72 -13.22 7.61 -4.93
C LYS A 72 -12.33 7.61 -3.69
N ILE A 73 -12.20 6.46 -3.02
CA ILE A 73 -11.32 6.31 -1.84
C ILE A 73 -9.86 6.55 -2.22
N LEU A 74 -9.39 5.97 -3.33
CA LEU A 74 -8.02 6.18 -3.81
C LEU A 74 -7.74 7.65 -4.15
N LEU A 75 -8.69 8.34 -4.79
CA LEU A 75 -8.58 9.78 -5.07
C LEU A 75 -8.55 10.61 -3.78
N ALA A 76 -9.42 10.28 -2.81
CA ALA A 76 -9.45 10.97 -1.52
C ALA A 76 -8.14 10.77 -0.74
N LEU A 77 -7.65 9.53 -0.64
CA LEU A 77 -6.37 9.22 0.02
C LEU A 77 -5.19 9.89 -0.69
N GLY A 78 -5.16 9.85 -2.03
CA GLY A 78 -4.14 10.54 -2.81
C GLY A 78 -4.15 12.06 -2.59
N GLY A 79 -5.33 12.66 -2.52
CA GLY A 79 -5.50 14.08 -2.22
C GLY A 79 -5.01 14.45 -0.81
N ILE A 80 -5.40 13.68 0.21
CA ILE A 80 -4.95 13.88 1.59
C ILE A 80 -3.42 13.74 1.69
N PHE A 81 -2.85 12.74 1.02
CA PHE A 81 -1.41 12.52 0.99
C PHE A 81 -0.66 13.69 0.34
N LEU A 82 -1.15 14.19 -0.80
CA LEU A 82 -0.60 15.39 -1.45
C LEU A 82 -0.68 16.63 -0.57
N LEU A 83 -1.81 16.85 0.10
CA LEU A 83 -1.95 17.96 1.06
C LEU A 83 -0.94 17.84 2.21
N GLY A 84 -0.73 16.63 2.73
CA GLY A 84 0.28 16.37 3.76
C GLY A 84 1.70 16.70 3.29
N ILE A 85 2.07 16.32 2.06
CA ILE A 85 3.37 16.67 1.47
C ILE A 85 3.51 18.19 1.31
N LEU A 86 2.49 18.87 0.78
CA LEU A 86 2.52 20.33 0.61
C LEU A 86 2.66 21.07 1.95
N ALA A 87 1.92 20.63 2.97
CA ALA A 87 2.03 21.18 4.31
C ALA A 87 3.42 20.95 4.93
N PHE A 88 4.01 19.77 4.72
CA PHE A 88 5.36 19.47 5.19
C PHE A 88 6.42 20.33 4.49
N ILE A 89 6.32 20.52 3.17
CA ILE A 89 7.22 21.41 2.41
C ILE A 89 7.08 22.85 2.90
N ALA A 90 5.85 23.35 3.09
CA ALA A 90 5.62 24.70 3.60
C ALA A 90 6.23 24.90 4.99
N LEU A 91 6.12 23.90 5.87
CA LEU A 91 6.75 23.91 7.19
C LEU A 91 8.28 24.00 7.09
N LEU A 92 8.91 23.23 6.19
CA LEU A 92 10.36 23.28 5.99
C LEU A 92 10.82 24.66 5.51
N ILE A 93 10.06 25.30 4.61
CA ILE A 93 10.36 26.66 4.15
C ILE A 93 10.23 27.65 5.31
N MET A 94 9.18 27.56 6.13
CA MET A 94 9.01 28.46 7.29
C MET A 94 10.12 28.31 8.33
N VAL A 95 10.55 27.07 8.63
CA VAL A 95 11.63 26.81 9.60
C VAL A 95 13.00 27.20 9.05
N GLY A 96 13.26 26.99 7.75
CA GLY A 96 14.53 27.34 7.12
C GLY A 96 14.75 28.83 6.86
N ASN A 97 13.71 29.65 7.00
CA ASN A 97 13.76 31.10 6.87
C ASN A 97 13.91 31.84 8.22
N VAL A 98 14.11 31.10 9.32
CA VAL A 98 14.43 31.58 10.67
C VAL A 98 15.90 31.29 10.97
#